data_AF-A0AAE0EP27-F1
#
_entry.id   AF-A0AAE0EP27-F1
#
_cell.length_a   1.000
_cell.length_b   1.000
_cell.length_c   1.000
_cell.angle_alpha   90.00
_cell.angle_beta   90.00
_cell.angle_gamma   90.00
#
_symmetry.space_group_name_H-M   'P 1'
#
loop_
_entity.id
_entity.type
_entity.pdbx_description
1 polymer ?
#
loop_
_entity_poly.entity_id
_entity_poly.type
_entity_poly.pdbx_seq_one_letter_code
_entity_poly.pdbx_strand_id
1 'polypeptide(L)'
;MEDRRERNNAVVKELKARLGLNGFKTLQGLSIAFQHGKMAIDAYYNQAMETLQGDAALLLELASLLPDKAKSQAIKQHHLTQSDPTPAPVSEPLDRRPRDKLSRHKQPLSQHTKSSKGGFAFSGPRAKAKQGERLVLQDGLVLLKKVLSPETQQWLIDRTFELGNGIDGAGGGFYKMEGDLYKLNRGTKGRVIAPIEDFPQEYKDECQEALANAMSVDPTLPAMDANVVLVNFYSDKGNLNWHRDNDEGKANTALNLGRPVVSFSIGDAADFGYKWKMEDQEKVVRLESGDVLIFGGPSRMILHSVIQVYPNTKPRTLKMNRGRLNITFRDHSELDDSEINLGYDGDNRLHK
;
A
#
# COMPACT_ATOMS: atom_id res chain seq x y z
N MET A 1 -0.47 -23.98 8.42
CA MET A 1 -0.09 -22.56 8.21
C MET A 1 -1.30 -21.64 8.44
N GLU A 2 -2.51 -22.05 8.03
CA GLU A 2 -3.81 -21.43 8.42
C GLU A 2 -3.87 -21.05 9.92
N ASP A 3 -3.66 -22.05 10.79
CA ASP A 3 -3.84 -21.95 12.25
C ASP A 3 -2.92 -20.90 12.93
N ARG A 4 -1.69 -20.74 12.43
CA ARG A 4 -0.75 -19.73 12.95
C ARG A 4 -1.16 -18.31 12.57
N ARG A 5 -1.72 -18.13 11.36
CA ARG A 5 -2.12 -16.82 10.86
C ARG A 5 -3.39 -16.34 11.56
N GLU A 6 -4.35 -17.23 11.76
CA GLU A 6 -5.57 -16.95 12.53
C GLU A 6 -5.25 -16.59 13.97
N ARG A 7 -4.36 -17.36 14.62
CA ARG A 7 -3.88 -17.06 15.96
C ARG A 7 -3.20 -15.69 16.05
N ASN A 8 -2.30 -15.36 15.12
CA ASN A 8 -1.63 -14.06 15.11
C ASN A 8 -2.60 -12.91 14.91
N ASN A 9 -3.59 -13.07 14.03
CA ASN A 9 -4.62 -12.07 13.79
C ASN A 9 -5.51 -11.86 15.04
N ALA A 10 -5.82 -12.93 15.78
CA ALA A 10 -6.58 -12.83 17.02
C ALA A 10 -5.84 -12.02 18.10
N VAL A 11 -4.54 -12.27 18.29
CA VAL A 11 -3.72 -11.52 19.26
C VAL A 11 -3.60 -10.05 18.86
N VAL A 12 -3.40 -9.76 17.57
CA VAL A 12 -3.36 -8.37 17.08
C VAL A 12 -4.69 -7.65 17.29
N LYS A 13 -5.81 -8.34 17.05
CA LYS A 13 -7.15 -7.78 17.27
C LYS A 13 -7.38 -7.47 18.75
N GLU A 14 -6.98 -8.36 19.66
CA GLU A 14 -7.06 -8.16 21.10
C GLU A 14 -6.21 -6.98 21.58
N LEU A 15 -4.95 -6.91 21.13
CA LEU A 15 -4.05 -5.80 21.46
C LEU A 15 -4.59 -4.44 20.97
N LYS A 16 -5.14 -4.38 19.75
CA LYS A 16 -5.77 -3.16 19.22
C LYS A 16 -7.02 -2.77 20.01
N ALA A 17 -7.85 -3.73 20.39
CA ALA A 17 -9.06 -3.49 21.17
C ALA A 17 -8.74 -2.94 22.57
N ARG A 18 -7.70 -3.47 23.21
CA ARG A 18 -7.37 -3.15 24.61
C ARG A 18 -6.51 -1.89 24.77
N LEU A 19 -5.61 -1.62 23.83
CA LEU A 19 -4.67 -0.50 23.92
C LEU A 19 -5.09 0.72 23.10
N GLY A 20 -6.11 0.56 22.26
CA GLY A 20 -6.43 1.51 21.20
C GLY A 20 -5.32 1.61 20.16
N LEU A 21 -5.56 2.41 19.11
CA LEU A 21 -4.65 2.54 17.98
C LEU A 21 -3.27 3.09 18.38
N ASN A 22 -3.25 4.07 19.31
CA ASN A 22 -2.02 4.73 19.73
C ASN A 22 -1.14 3.82 20.60
N GLY A 23 -1.73 3.12 21.58
CA GLY A 23 -0.98 2.17 22.42
C GLY A 23 -0.44 0.98 21.62
N PHE A 24 -1.22 0.49 20.66
CA PHE A 24 -0.77 -0.56 19.74
C PHE A 24 0.42 -0.10 18.88
N LYS A 25 0.35 1.11 18.29
CA LYS A 25 1.44 1.69 17.49
C LYS A 25 2.72 1.88 18.33
N THR A 26 2.59 2.30 19.58
CA THR A 26 3.71 2.41 20.51
C THR A 26 4.39 1.05 20.72
N LEU A 27 3.64 -0.01 21.09
CA LEU A 27 4.20 -1.36 21.27
C LEU A 27 4.85 -1.91 19.99
N GLN A 28 4.23 -1.64 18.85
CA GLN A 28 4.79 -2.04 17.55
C GLN A 28 6.14 -1.36 17.31
N GLY A 29 6.25 -0.04 17.56
CA GLY A 29 7.51 0.69 17.47
C GLY A 29 8.60 0.15 18.40
N LEU A 30 8.25 -0.14 19.66
CA LEU A 30 9.17 -0.73 20.66
C LEU A 30 9.70 -2.10 20.21
N SER A 31 8.78 -2.97 19.79
CA SER A 31 9.12 -4.33 19.32
C SER A 31 10.10 -4.27 18.16
N ILE A 32 9.92 -3.33 17.26
CA ILE A 32 10.75 -3.19 16.06
C ILE A 32 12.12 -2.60 16.39
N ALA A 33 12.18 -1.59 17.26
CA ALA A 33 13.46 -1.07 17.76
C ALA A 33 14.29 -2.16 18.44
N PHE A 34 13.65 -3.01 19.24
CA PHE A 34 14.28 -4.17 19.88
C PHE A 34 14.74 -5.21 18.84
N GLN A 35 13.90 -5.56 17.87
CA GLN A 35 14.25 -6.52 16.81
C GLN A 35 15.42 -6.08 15.93
N HIS A 36 15.59 -4.78 15.72
CA HIS A 36 16.71 -4.25 14.94
C HIS A 36 17.96 -3.96 15.78
N GLY A 37 17.95 -4.30 17.07
CA GLY A 37 19.09 -4.07 17.97
C GLY A 37 19.34 -2.58 18.27
N LYS A 38 18.37 -1.72 17.97
CA LYS A 38 18.40 -0.28 18.29
C LYS A 38 17.95 0.01 19.73
N MET A 39 17.49 -1.02 20.43
CA MET A 39 17.00 -0.94 21.80
C MET A 39 17.49 -2.16 22.58
N ALA A 40 18.00 -1.92 23.80
CA ALA A 40 18.39 -2.98 24.72
C ALA A 40 17.15 -3.68 25.31
N ILE A 41 17.31 -4.93 25.74
CA ILE A 41 16.18 -5.75 26.24
C ILE A 41 15.50 -5.13 27.46
N ASP A 42 16.26 -4.57 28.40
CA ASP A 42 15.73 -3.91 29.60
C ASP A 42 14.86 -2.69 29.24
N ALA A 43 15.34 -1.89 28.28
CA ALA A 43 14.63 -0.70 27.81
C ALA A 43 13.33 -1.08 27.08
N TYR A 44 13.38 -2.12 26.24
CA TYR A 44 12.20 -2.67 25.59
C TYR A 44 11.20 -3.20 26.62
N TYR A 45 11.66 -4.04 27.56
CA TYR A 45 10.82 -4.69 28.54
C TYR A 45 10.09 -3.67 29.42
N ASN A 46 10.79 -2.66 29.95
CA ASN A 46 10.19 -1.64 30.80
C ASN A 46 9.15 -0.80 30.07
N GLN A 47 9.46 -0.32 28.86
CA GLN A 47 8.52 0.51 28.08
C GLN A 47 7.33 -0.30 27.57
N ALA A 48 7.55 -1.57 27.22
CA ALA A 48 6.46 -2.47 26.81
C ALA A 48 5.54 -2.78 27.99
N MET A 49 6.10 -3.07 29.18
CA MET A 49 5.32 -3.27 30.40
C MET A 49 4.54 -2.01 30.81
N GLU A 50 5.14 -0.83 30.69
CA GLU A 50 4.44 0.44 30.94
C GLU A 50 3.27 0.64 29.97
N THR A 51 3.49 0.42 28.68
CA THR A 51 2.44 0.53 27.64
C THR A 51 1.33 -0.51 27.85
N LEU A 52 1.68 -1.69 28.35
CA LEU A 52 0.76 -2.78 28.69
C LEU A 52 0.17 -2.66 30.10
N GLN A 53 0.43 -1.56 30.82
CA GLN A 53 -0.06 -1.33 32.19
C GLN A 53 0.27 -2.49 33.16
N GLY A 54 1.44 -3.10 32.97
CA GLY A 54 1.91 -4.22 33.79
C GLY A 54 1.40 -5.60 33.36
N ASP A 55 0.69 -5.73 32.23
CA ASP A 55 0.18 -7.03 31.76
C ASP A 55 1.29 -7.90 31.15
N ALA A 56 1.88 -8.73 31.99
CA ALA A 56 2.91 -9.69 31.58
C ALA A 56 2.41 -10.77 30.61
N ALA A 57 1.14 -11.17 30.70
CA ALA A 57 0.59 -12.20 29.81
C ALA A 57 0.55 -11.70 28.37
N LEU A 58 0.07 -10.46 28.17
CA LEU A 58 0.09 -9.81 26.86
C LEU A 58 1.50 -9.56 26.34
N LEU A 59 2.46 -9.24 27.22
CA LEU A 59 3.86 -9.09 26.80
C LEU A 59 4.41 -10.42 26.25
N LEU A 60 4.12 -11.53 26.91
CA LEU A 60 4.57 -12.85 26.48
C LEU A 60 3.86 -13.32 25.20
N GLU A 61 2.59 -12.96 25.03
CA GLU A 61 1.86 -13.16 23.78
C GLU A 61 2.46 -12.34 22.65
N LEU A 62 2.71 -11.05 22.84
CA LEU A 62 3.39 -10.18 21.88
C LEU A 62 4.78 -10.73 21.52
N ALA A 63 5.56 -11.15 22.52
CA ALA A 63 6.86 -11.76 22.31
C ALA A 63 6.77 -13.05 21.47
N SER A 64 5.68 -13.80 21.57
CA SER A 64 5.46 -15.01 20.76
C SER A 64 5.16 -14.72 19.28
N LEU A 65 4.73 -13.49 18.96
CA LEU A 65 4.51 -13.02 17.59
C LEU A 65 5.80 -12.60 16.88
N LEU A 66 6.90 -12.41 17.62
CA LEU A 66 8.16 -11.96 17.06
C LEU A 66 8.74 -13.00 16.07
N PRO A 67 9.13 -12.60 14.85
CA PRO A 67 9.77 -13.51 13.89
C PRO A 67 11.09 -14.12 14.39
N ASP A 68 11.87 -13.37 15.17
CA ASP A 68 13.12 -13.85 15.77
C ASP A 68 12.84 -14.63 17.06
N LYS A 69 12.97 -15.95 16.99
CA LYS A 69 12.77 -16.86 18.12
C LYS A 69 13.77 -16.65 19.25
N ALA A 70 15.01 -16.25 18.95
CA ALA A 70 16.02 -16.00 19.97
C ALA A 70 15.65 -14.74 20.78
N LYS A 71 15.13 -13.70 20.12
CA LYS A 71 14.61 -12.49 20.79
C LYS A 71 13.32 -12.74 21.55
N SER A 72 12.41 -13.53 21.00
CA SER A 72 11.22 -14.02 21.71
C SER A 72 11.60 -14.73 23.02
N GLN A 73 12.59 -15.63 22.94
CA GLN A 73 13.08 -16.38 24.10
C GLN A 73 13.88 -15.50 25.07
N ALA A 74 14.61 -14.49 24.58
CA ALA A 74 15.30 -13.52 25.41
C ALA A 74 14.31 -12.70 26.25
N ILE A 75 13.19 -12.24 25.68
CA ILE A 75 12.14 -11.51 26.43
C ILE A 75 11.54 -12.41 27.51
N LYS A 76 11.26 -13.68 27.18
CA LYS A 76 10.76 -14.66 28.16
C LYS A 76 11.75 -14.87 29.30
N GLN A 77 13.03 -15.04 28.99
CA GLN A 77 14.06 -15.21 30.00
C GLN A 77 14.24 -13.95 30.85
N HIS A 78 14.21 -12.77 30.22
CA HIS A 78 14.31 -11.50 30.92
C HIS A 78 13.12 -11.28 31.87
N HIS A 79 11.90 -11.60 31.43
CA HIS A 79 10.72 -11.59 32.29
C HIS A 79 10.91 -12.48 33.52
N LEU A 80 11.38 -13.73 33.34
CA LEU A 80 11.65 -14.65 34.43
C LEU A 80 12.70 -14.11 35.41
N THR A 81 13.75 -13.46 34.92
CA THR A 81 14.77 -12.84 35.79
C THR A 81 14.28 -11.60 36.54
N GLN A 82 13.24 -10.92 36.05
CA GLN A 82 12.61 -9.78 36.74
C GLN A 82 11.51 -10.22 37.73
N SER A 83 11.02 -11.47 37.60
CA SER A 83 9.97 -12.03 38.46
C SER A 83 10.49 -12.97 39.55
N ASP A 84 11.80 -13.19 39.63
CA ASP A 84 12.46 -14.05 40.62
C ASP A 84 13.51 -13.24 41.42
N PRO A 85 13.38 -13.05 42.75
CA PRO A 85 14.30 -12.22 43.53
C PRO A 85 15.53 -13.04 43.95
N THR A 86 16.40 -13.38 43.02
CA THR A 86 17.71 -13.99 43.36
C THR A 86 18.84 -13.37 42.53
N PRO A 87 19.93 -12.86 43.14
CA PRO A 87 20.93 -12.07 42.42
C PRO A 87 21.86 -12.96 41.59
N ALA A 88 22.14 -12.54 40.35
CA ALA A 88 23.12 -13.18 39.47
C ALA A 88 24.57 -12.89 39.94
N PRO A 89 25.52 -13.83 39.75
CA PRO A 89 26.92 -13.60 40.07
C PRO A 89 27.64 -12.81 38.96
N VAL A 90 28.69 -12.13 39.41
CA VAL A 90 29.51 -11.11 38.75
C VAL A 90 30.35 -11.65 37.58
N SER A 91 30.58 -10.81 36.58
CA SER A 91 31.41 -11.04 35.40
C SER A 91 32.91 -10.83 35.69
N GLU A 92 33.78 -11.59 35.03
CA GLU A 92 35.20 -11.24 34.87
C GLU A 92 35.56 -10.98 33.39
N PRO A 93 36.46 -10.02 33.11
CA PRO A 93 36.85 -9.63 31.75
C PRO A 93 38.11 -10.37 31.27
N LEU A 94 38.17 -10.70 29.98
CA LEU A 94 39.42 -11.13 29.34
C LEU A 94 39.95 -10.10 28.35
N ASP A 95 41.21 -9.76 28.59
CA ASP A 95 42.02 -8.70 28.02
C ASP A 95 42.62 -9.07 26.64
N ARG A 96 43.07 -8.03 25.95
CA ARG A 96 43.70 -7.95 24.61
C ARG A 96 45.06 -8.70 24.63
N ARG A 97 45.75 -9.11 23.54
CA ARG A 97 46.11 -8.50 22.22
C ARG A 97 47.12 -9.48 21.51
N PRO A 98 47.91 -9.09 20.47
CA PRO A 98 47.73 -9.22 19.00
C PRO A 98 48.69 -10.20 18.25
N ARG A 99 48.53 -10.41 16.92
CA ARG A 99 49.66 -10.49 15.95
C ARG A 99 49.28 -10.55 14.45
N ASP A 100 49.84 -9.57 13.74
CA ASP A 100 50.38 -9.45 12.37
C ASP A 100 50.09 -10.39 11.17
N LYS A 101 49.79 -9.70 10.05
CA LYS A 101 50.30 -9.78 8.65
C LYS A 101 50.08 -11.05 7.79
N LEU A 102 49.42 -10.86 6.64
CA LEU A 102 50.09 -10.87 5.31
C LEU A 102 49.21 -10.27 4.19
N SER A 103 49.86 -9.75 3.16
CA SER A 103 49.36 -8.99 2.00
C SER A 103 49.19 -9.88 0.75
N ARG A 104 48.25 -9.54 -0.15
CA ARG A 104 48.49 -9.23 -1.60
C ARG A 104 47.21 -9.24 -2.47
N HIS A 105 47.07 -8.18 -3.30
CA HIS A 105 46.64 -8.09 -4.72
C HIS A 105 45.45 -8.94 -5.25
N LYS A 106 44.52 -8.49 -6.13
CA LYS A 106 44.58 -7.58 -7.30
C LYS A 106 43.13 -7.26 -7.79
N GLN A 107 43.04 -6.29 -8.70
CA GLN A 107 41.90 -5.53 -9.27
C GLN A 107 40.93 -6.27 -10.26
N PRO A 108 39.88 -5.59 -10.81
CA PRO A 108 38.57 -6.16 -11.18
C PRO A 108 38.29 -6.26 -12.69
N LEU A 109 37.17 -6.91 -13.06
CA LEU A 109 36.49 -6.88 -14.37
C LEU A 109 35.00 -7.19 -14.15
N SER A 110 34.02 -6.88 -15.00
CA SER A 110 33.76 -5.83 -16.00
C SER A 110 32.29 -5.99 -16.41
N GLN A 111 31.74 -4.91 -16.96
CA GLN A 111 30.40 -4.71 -17.51
C GLN A 111 29.82 -5.83 -18.39
N HIS A 112 28.48 -5.98 -18.38
CA HIS A 112 27.73 -6.33 -19.59
C HIS A 112 26.34 -5.67 -19.62
N THR A 113 26.20 -4.75 -20.57
CA THR A 113 24.96 -4.16 -21.08
C THR A 113 24.27 -5.13 -22.05
N LYS A 114 22.93 -5.12 -22.11
CA LYS A 114 22.18 -5.28 -23.38
C LYS A 114 20.77 -4.71 -23.29
N SER A 115 20.50 -3.79 -24.21
CA SER A 115 19.21 -3.18 -24.53
C SER A 115 18.42 -4.05 -25.51
N SER A 116 17.08 -3.97 -25.46
CA SER A 116 16.25 -4.11 -26.67
C SER A 116 15.05 -3.17 -26.58
N LYS A 117 14.91 -2.34 -27.62
CA LYS A 117 13.84 -1.37 -27.86
C LYS A 117 12.76 -2.05 -28.71
N GLY A 118 11.49 -1.79 -28.41
CA GLY A 118 10.35 -1.99 -29.30
C GLY A 118 9.32 -0.93 -28.95
N GLY A 119 9.23 0.13 -29.76
CA GLY A 119 8.31 1.25 -29.54
C GLY A 119 7.05 1.08 -30.39
N PHE A 120 5.88 1.22 -29.76
CA PHE A 120 4.60 1.36 -30.44
C PHE A 120 4.30 2.84 -30.70
N ALA A 121 3.83 3.16 -31.90
CA ALA A 121 3.56 4.52 -32.36
C ALA A 121 2.18 5.01 -31.87
N PHE A 122 2.15 6.26 -31.41
CA PHE A 122 0.98 6.96 -30.89
C PHE A 122 0.31 7.75 -32.01
N SER A 123 -1.00 7.59 -32.23
CA SER A 123 -1.79 8.41 -33.16
C SER A 123 -2.88 9.18 -32.40
N GLY A 124 -2.60 10.42 -32.05
CA GLY A 124 -3.59 11.36 -31.51
C GLY A 124 -2.97 12.75 -31.25
N PRO A 125 -3.69 13.86 -31.50
CA PRO A 125 -3.16 15.21 -31.35
C PRO A 125 -2.79 15.50 -29.89
N ARG A 126 -1.51 15.78 -29.66
CA ARG A 126 -0.91 16.00 -28.35
C ARG A 126 -1.08 17.45 -27.90
N ALA A 127 -2.31 17.83 -27.53
CA ALA A 127 -2.51 19.04 -26.74
C ALA A 127 -1.90 18.80 -25.35
N LYS A 128 -1.04 19.70 -24.87
CA LYS A 128 -0.55 19.67 -23.49
C LYS A 128 -1.72 20.02 -22.58
N ALA A 129 -2.29 19.04 -21.90
CA ALA A 129 -3.34 19.23 -20.91
C ALA A 129 -2.90 20.25 -19.85
N LYS A 130 -3.81 21.17 -19.49
CA LYS A 130 -3.55 22.27 -18.55
C LYS A 130 -3.68 21.76 -17.11
N GLN A 131 -2.95 22.38 -16.19
CA GLN A 131 -3.08 22.07 -14.76
C GLN A 131 -4.52 22.35 -14.29
N GLY A 132 -5.11 21.42 -13.53
CA GLY A 132 -6.48 21.54 -13.03
C GLY A 132 -7.57 21.23 -14.05
N GLU A 133 -7.21 20.79 -15.26
CA GLU A 133 -8.18 20.42 -16.29
C GLU A 133 -8.99 19.18 -15.87
N ARG A 134 -10.31 19.23 -16.05
CA ARG A 134 -11.26 18.16 -15.71
C ARG A 134 -11.85 17.62 -17.01
N LEU A 135 -11.52 16.38 -17.35
CA LEU A 135 -11.85 15.76 -18.63
C LEU A 135 -12.82 14.60 -18.41
N VAL A 136 -14.05 14.72 -18.93
CA VAL A 136 -14.97 13.58 -19.05
C VAL A 136 -14.57 12.81 -20.31
N LEU A 137 -13.96 11.63 -20.15
CA LEU A 137 -13.48 10.81 -21.26
C LEU A 137 -14.62 9.99 -21.89
N GLN A 138 -15.61 9.63 -21.06
CA GLN A 138 -16.92 9.06 -21.39
C GLN A 138 -17.73 9.00 -20.08
N ASP A 139 -19.03 8.70 -20.16
CA ASP A 139 -19.90 8.58 -18.99
C ASP A 139 -19.31 7.65 -17.92
N GLY A 140 -19.15 8.20 -16.72
CA GLY A 140 -18.59 7.53 -15.56
C GLY A 140 -17.07 7.38 -15.60
N LEU A 141 -16.35 8.00 -16.55
CA LEU A 141 -14.88 7.97 -16.66
C LEU A 141 -14.32 9.39 -16.76
N VAL A 142 -13.74 9.87 -15.66
CA VAL A 142 -13.23 11.24 -15.53
C VAL A 142 -11.74 11.24 -15.23
N LEU A 143 -11.00 12.10 -15.92
CA LEU A 143 -9.60 12.39 -15.66
C LEU A 143 -9.43 13.81 -15.13
N LEU A 144 -8.89 13.92 -13.93
CA LEU A 144 -8.49 15.18 -13.31
C LEU A 144 -6.97 15.36 -13.48
N LYS A 145 -6.57 16.37 -14.23
CA LYS A 145 -5.17 16.61 -14.59
C LYS A 145 -4.46 17.43 -13.53
N LYS A 146 -3.38 16.88 -12.96
CA LYS A 146 -2.48 17.57 -12.02
C LYS A 146 -3.21 18.24 -10.85
N VAL A 147 -4.20 17.57 -10.30
CA VAL A 147 -4.97 18.06 -9.15
C VAL A 147 -4.25 17.82 -7.83
N LEU A 148 -3.41 16.78 -7.74
CA LEU A 148 -2.59 16.57 -6.54
C LEU A 148 -1.42 17.56 -6.54
N SER A 149 -1.33 18.39 -5.51
CA SER A 149 -0.23 19.33 -5.32
C SER A 149 1.12 18.58 -5.21
N PRO A 150 2.27 19.22 -5.53
CA PRO A 150 3.58 18.62 -5.28
C PRO A 150 3.78 18.16 -3.83
N GLU A 151 3.23 18.92 -2.87
CA GLU A 151 3.27 18.64 -1.44
C GLU A 151 2.46 17.40 -1.10
N THR A 152 1.21 17.32 -1.57
CA THR A 152 0.34 16.13 -1.43
C THR A 152 1.00 14.91 -2.07
N GLN A 153 1.57 15.06 -3.27
CA GLN A 153 2.28 13.97 -3.94
C GLN A 153 3.45 13.46 -3.10
N GLN A 154 4.29 14.35 -2.56
CA GLN A 154 5.42 13.96 -1.72
C GLN A 154 4.95 13.31 -0.42
N TRP A 155 3.92 13.85 0.22
CA TRP A 155 3.34 13.28 1.42
C TRP A 155 2.79 11.87 1.19
N LEU A 156 2.04 11.66 0.10
CA LEU A 156 1.52 10.34 -0.29
C LEU A 156 2.66 9.34 -0.53
N ILE A 157 3.73 9.76 -1.22
CA ILE A 157 4.94 8.93 -1.41
C ILE A 157 5.50 8.52 -0.04
N ASP A 158 5.80 9.48 0.83
CA ASP A 158 6.48 9.21 2.10
C ASP A 158 5.64 8.26 2.98
N ARG A 159 4.34 8.53 3.13
CA ARG A 159 3.42 7.69 3.91
C ARG A 159 3.23 6.31 3.31
N THR A 160 3.04 6.22 1.99
CA THR A 160 2.85 4.93 1.31
C THR A 160 4.09 4.05 1.45
N PHE A 161 5.30 4.60 1.28
CA PHE A 161 6.53 3.82 1.42
C PHE A 161 6.85 3.50 2.88
N GLU A 162 6.47 4.35 3.83
CA GLU A 162 6.57 4.04 5.26
C GLU A 162 5.68 2.84 5.63
N LEU A 163 4.40 2.87 5.26
CA LEU A 163 3.47 1.75 5.41
C LEU A 163 3.94 0.52 4.61
N GLY A 164 4.45 0.76 3.40
CA GLY A 164 4.93 -0.22 2.45
C GLY A 164 6.30 -0.83 2.76
N ASN A 165 7.05 -0.33 3.73
CA ASN A 165 8.28 -1.00 4.16
C ASN A 165 8.04 -1.86 5.39
N GLY A 166 6.96 -1.62 6.13
CA GLY A 166 6.91 -1.98 7.55
C GLY A 166 8.10 -1.35 8.27
N ILE A 167 8.07 -1.25 9.60
CA ILE A 167 9.28 -0.81 10.30
C ILE A 167 10.32 -1.98 10.34
N ASP A 168 9.97 -3.19 9.85
CA ASP A 168 10.75 -4.44 9.94
C ASP A 168 10.88 -5.27 8.63
N GLY A 169 10.26 -4.90 7.50
CA GLY A 169 10.32 -5.70 6.27
C GLY A 169 9.72 -7.12 6.37
N ALA A 170 8.98 -7.43 7.45
CA ALA A 170 8.50 -8.79 7.73
C ALA A 170 6.98 -8.97 7.52
N GLY A 171 6.21 -7.91 7.27
CA GLY A 171 4.77 -8.07 7.00
C GLY A 171 4.09 -6.88 6.33
N GLY A 172 3.50 -7.12 5.17
CA GLY A 172 2.41 -6.30 4.60
C GLY A 172 2.79 -5.23 3.56
N GLY A 173 4.07 -4.86 3.46
CA GLY A 173 4.52 -3.77 2.60
C GLY A 173 4.89 -4.13 1.14
N PHE A 174 5.27 -3.14 0.32
CA PHE A 174 5.80 -3.29 -1.05
C PHE A 174 7.01 -4.22 -1.17
N TYR A 175 7.79 -4.40 -0.10
CA TYR A 175 8.98 -5.23 -0.09
C TYR A 175 8.82 -6.42 0.86
N LYS A 176 9.43 -7.54 0.48
CA LYS A 176 9.60 -8.75 1.28
C LYS A 176 11.09 -9.07 1.36
N MET A 177 11.54 -9.54 2.53
CA MET A 177 12.89 -10.10 2.67
C MET A 177 12.95 -11.49 2.01
N GLU A 178 13.94 -11.71 1.15
CA GLU A 178 14.22 -13.01 0.54
C GLU A 178 15.74 -13.27 0.60
N GLY A 179 16.17 -14.00 1.63
CA GLY A 179 17.59 -14.07 2.01
C GLY A 179 18.07 -12.73 2.59
N ASP A 180 19.23 -12.24 2.12
CA ASP A 180 19.81 -10.95 2.53
C ASP A 180 19.35 -9.77 1.64
N LEU A 181 18.34 -9.97 0.79
CA LEU A 181 17.89 -8.99 -0.20
C LEU A 181 16.42 -8.61 0.00
N TYR A 182 16.13 -7.31 -0.07
CA TYR A 182 14.77 -6.79 -0.20
C TYR A 182 14.28 -6.98 -1.65
N LYS A 183 13.22 -7.76 -1.84
CA LYS A 183 12.53 -7.92 -3.14
C LYS A 183 11.13 -7.34 -3.06
N LEU A 184 10.56 -6.91 -4.18
CA LEU A 184 9.16 -6.49 -4.17
C LEU A 184 8.23 -7.69 -3.87
N ASN A 185 7.15 -7.43 -3.14
CA ASN A 185 6.27 -8.46 -2.59
C ASN A 185 5.41 -9.19 -3.64
N ARG A 186 5.39 -8.70 -4.89
CA ARG A 186 4.75 -9.32 -6.05
C ARG A 186 5.71 -9.36 -7.26
N GLY A 187 6.96 -9.76 -7.03
CA GLY A 187 7.94 -9.99 -8.10
C GLY A 187 8.50 -8.68 -8.64
N THR A 188 7.95 -8.17 -9.75
CA THR A 188 8.38 -6.90 -10.38
C THR A 188 7.61 -5.68 -9.88
N LYS A 189 6.56 -5.89 -9.08
CA LYS A 189 5.72 -4.83 -8.50
C LYS A 189 5.58 -5.01 -7.00
N GLY A 190 5.49 -3.89 -6.28
CA GLY A 190 5.00 -3.87 -4.92
C GLY A 190 3.48 -3.69 -4.95
N ARG A 191 2.72 -4.49 -4.20
CA ARG A 191 1.27 -4.33 -4.05
C ARG A 191 0.85 -4.43 -2.59
N VAL A 192 0.16 -3.42 -2.07
CA VAL A 192 -0.49 -3.45 -0.76
C VAL A 192 -1.99 -3.35 -0.97
N ILE A 193 -2.78 -4.12 -0.24
CA ILE A 193 -4.23 -3.97 -0.15
C ILE A 193 -4.56 -4.01 1.33
N ALA A 194 -5.17 -2.96 1.85
CA ALA A 194 -5.55 -2.88 3.24
C ALA A 194 -6.81 -2.00 3.42
N PRO A 195 -7.54 -2.17 4.53
CA PRO A 195 -8.61 -1.26 4.92
C PRO A 195 -8.11 0.18 4.99
N ILE A 196 -8.95 1.15 4.65
CA ILE A 196 -8.57 2.57 4.65
C ILE A 196 -8.17 3.05 6.06
N GLU A 197 -8.69 2.40 7.11
CA GLU A 197 -8.42 2.70 8.51
C GLU A 197 -6.98 2.38 8.93
N ASP A 198 -6.26 1.56 8.14
CA ASP A 198 -4.84 1.32 8.32
C ASP A 198 -3.98 2.46 7.73
N PHE A 199 -4.59 3.42 7.02
CA PHE A 199 -3.94 4.63 6.47
C PHE A 199 -4.31 5.88 7.28
N PRO A 200 -3.49 6.95 7.23
CA PRO A 200 -3.87 8.25 7.79
C PRO A 200 -5.17 8.78 7.15
N GLN A 201 -5.98 9.49 7.93
CA GLN A 201 -7.30 9.99 7.52
C GLN A 201 -7.24 10.85 6.24
N GLU A 202 -6.14 11.55 6.02
CA GLU A 202 -5.93 12.41 4.86
C GLU A 202 -5.97 11.63 3.53
N TYR A 203 -5.74 10.31 3.53
CA TYR A 203 -5.99 9.46 2.36
C TYR A 203 -7.47 9.47 1.95
N LYS A 204 -8.36 9.37 2.93
CA LYS A 204 -9.81 9.41 2.71
C LYS A 204 -10.25 10.80 2.28
N ASP A 205 -9.71 11.84 2.90
CA ASP A 205 -10.03 13.24 2.58
C ASP A 205 -9.64 13.59 1.13
N GLU A 206 -8.41 13.25 0.71
CA GLU A 206 -7.93 13.45 -0.67
C GLU A 206 -8.76 12.64 -1.69
N CYS A 207 -9.16 11.42 -1.34
CA CYS A 207 -10.05 10.61 -2.17
C CYS A 207 -11.43 11.27 -2.35
N GLN A 208 -12.02 11.75 -1.26
CA GLN A 208 -13.33 12.40 -1.26
C GLN A 208 -13.31 13.71 -2.04
N GLU A 209 -12.26 14.52 -1.89
CA GLU A 209 -12.08 15.76 -2.66
C GLU A 209 -11.95 15.46 -4.16
N ALA A 210 -11.14 14.48 -4.55
CA ALA A 210 -11.00 14.09 -5.94
C ALA A 210 -12.32 13.57 -6.53
N LEU A 211 -13.06 12.76 -5.78
CA LEU A 211 -14.36 12.25 -6.20
C LEU A 211 -15.39 13.38 -6.36
N ALA A 212 -15.46 14.31 -5.40
CA ALA A 212 -16.35 15.47 -5.49
C ALA A 212 -16.05 16.34 -6.73
N ASN A 213 -14.75 16.55 -7.02
CA ASN A 213 -14.32 17.25 -8.23
C ASN A 213 -14.75 16.52 -9.51
N ALA A 214 -14.71 15.19 -9.55
CA ALA A 214 -15.17 14.40 -10.69
C ALA A 214 -16.69 14.43 -10.85
N MET A 215 -17.45 14.22 -9.76
CA MET A 215 -18.91 14.28 -9.76
C MET A 215 -19.45 15.65 -10.18
N SER A 216 -18.70 16.73 -9.90
CA SER A 216 -19.08 18.09 -10.33
C SER A 216 -19.09 18.28 -11.86
N VAL A 217 -18.38 17.42 -12.60
CA VAL A 217 -18.30 17.49 -14.08
C VAL A 217 -18.96 16.29 -14.77
N ASP A 218 -19.21 15.20 -14.05
CA ASP A 218 -19.92 14.01 -14.54
C ASP A 218 -20.93 13.50 -13.50
N PRO A 219 -22.22 13.83 -13.65
CA PRO A 219 -23.25 13.41 -12.70
C PRO A 219 -23.60 11.91 -12.78
N THR A 220 -23.03 11.15 -13.72
CA THR A 220 -23.23 9.70 -13.81
C THR A 220 -22.35 8.93 -12.81
N LEU A 221 -21.38 9.60 -12.18
CA LEU A 221 -20.58 9.03 -11.11
C LEU A 221 -21.38 8.98 -9.80
N PRO A 222 -21.58 7.79 -9.21
CA PRO A 222 -22.21 7.68 -7.90
C PRO A 222 -21.22 8.05 -6.79
N ALA A 223 -21.77 8.36 -5.61
CA ALA A 223 -20.98 8.53 -4.41
C ALA A 223 -20.31 7.21 -3.97
N MET A 224 -19.29 7.32 -3.13
CA MET A 224 -18.55 6.20 -2.57
C MET A 224 -18.14 6.50 -1.13
N ASP A 225 -18.18 5.50 -0.26
CA ASP A 225 -17.44 5.54 1.00
C ASP A 225 -16.20 4.63 0.89
N ALA A 226 -15.05 5.23 0.56
CA ALA A 226 -13.82 4.47 0.41
C ALA A 226 -13.49 3.75 1.72
N ASN A 227 -13.39 2.42 1.67
CA ASN A 227 -13.03 1.56 2.80
C ASN A 227 -11.86 0.62 2.48
N VAL A 228 -11.41 0.57 1.22
CA VAL A 228 -10.25 -0.20 0.77
C VAL A 228 -9.27 0.68 0.02
N VAL A 229 -7.99 0.57 0.36
CA VAL A 229 -6.88 1.18 -0.36
C VAL A 229 -6.01 0.08 -0.96
N LEU A 230 -5.80 0.17 -2.26
CA LEU A 230 -4.90 -0.67 -3.02
C LEU A 230 -3.77 0.20 -3.55
N VAL A 231 -2.54 -0.15 -3.17
CA VAL A 231 -1.36 0.55 -3.64
C VAL A 231 -0.53 -0.34 -4.55
N ASN A 232 -0.13 0.16 -5.72
CA ASN A 232 0.84 -0.48 -6.60
C ASN A 232 2.06 0.42 -6.82
N PHE A 233 3.26 -0.14 -6.65
CA PHE A 233 4.50 0.48 -7.12
C PHE A 233 5.07 -0.35 -8.28
N TYR A 234 5.21 0.32 -9.43
CA TYR A 234 5.79 -0.24 -10.65
C TYR A 234 7.21 0.29 -10.81
N SER A 235 8.17 -0.63 -10.87
CA SER A 235 9.51 -0.32 -11.35
C SER A 235 9.52 -0.07 -12.87
N ASP A 236 10.70 0.20 -13.43
CA ASP A 236 10.94 0.54 -14.84
C ASP A 236 10.44 -0.47 -15.90
N LYS A 237 9.94 -1.65 -15.47
CA LYS A 237 9.42 -2.72 -16.34
C LYS A 237 8.00 -3.18 -15.99
N GLY A 238 7.25 -2.42 -15.20
CA GLY A 238 5.92 -2.81 -14.76
C GLY A 238 4.86 -2.68 -15.87
N ASN A 239 4.23 -3.80 -16.23
CA ASN A 239 3.00 -3.82 -17.05
C ASN A 239 1.83 -4.36 -16.21
N LEU A 240 0.60 -3.97 -16.56
CA LEU A 240 -0.61 -4.55 -16.00
C LEU A 240 -1.43 -5.13 -17.15
N ASN A 241 -1.81 -6.40 -17.07
CA ASN A 241 -2.62 -7.02 -18.11
C ASN A 241 -4.02 -6.42 -18.15
N TRP A 242 -4.71 -6.58 -19.28
CA TRP A 242 -6.13 -6.23 -19.40
C TRP A 242 -6.96 -6.96 -18.34
N HIS A 243 -7.68 -6.20 -17.53
CA HIS A 243 -8.52 -6.72 -16.44
C HIS A 243 -9.70 -5.78 -16.17
N ARG A 244 -10.65 -6.28 -15.39
CA ARG A 244 -11.71 -5.48 -14.75
C ARG A 244 -11.49 -5.54 -13.26
N ASP A 245 -11.87 -4.48 -12.58
CA ASP A 245 -11.88 -4.46 -11.12
C ASP A 245 -13.18 -5.11 -10.64
N ASN A 246 -13.15 -6.44 -10.50
CA ASN A 246 -14.29 -7.25 -10.06
C ASN A 246 -13.94 -8.17 -8.88
N ASP A 247 -12.80 -7.92 -8.23
CA ASP A 247 -12.28 -8.66 -7.08
C ASP A 247 -13.25 -8.60 -5.88
N GLU A 248 -14.16 -7.62 -5.86
CA GLU A 248 -15.22 -7.44 -4.89
C GLU A 248 -16.23 -8.61 -4.87
N GLY A 249 -16.34 -9.37 -5.98
CA GLY A 249 -17.27 -10.47 -6.15
C GLY A 249 -18.62 -10.04 -6.74
N LYS A 250 -19.27 -10.89 -7.55
CA LYS A 250 -20.54 -10.56 -8.24
C LYS A 250 -21.72 -10.28 -7.30
N ALA A 251 -21.65 -10.75 -6.06
CA ALA A 251 -22.63 -10.47 -5.01
C ALA A 251 -22.40 -9.12 -4.33
N ASN A 252 -21.32 -8.41 -4.66
CA ASN A 252 -20.95 -7.18 -3.98
C ASN A 252 -21.74 -5.99 -4.51
N THR A 253 -22.48 -5.40 -3.59
CA THR A 253 -23.25 -4.16 -3.72
C THR A 253 -22.51 -3.04 -4.42
N ALA A 254 -21.24 -2.82 -4.09
CA ALA A 254 -20.46 -1.72 -4.66
C ALA A 254 -20.34 -1.83 -6.19
N LEU A 255 -20.24 -3.05 -6.73
CA LEU A 255 -20.25 -3.28 -8.18
C LEU A 255 -21.63 -3.00 -8.78
N ASN A 256 -22.70 -3.45 -8.14
CA ASN A 256 -24.08 -3.28 -8.64
C ASN A 256 -24.52 -1.80 -8.62
N LEU A 257 -24.11 -1.05 -7.59
CA LEU A 257 -24.35 0.39 -7.47
C LEU A 257 -23.39 1.23 -8.34
N GLY A 258 -22.43 0.59 -9.02
CA GLY A 258 -21.45 1.29 -9.82
C GLY A 258 -20.49 2.17 -9.02
N ARG A 259 -20.29 1.91 -7.71
CA ARG A 259 -19.46 2.75 -6.82
C ARG A 259 -18.05 2.92 -7.43
N PRO A 260 -17.57 4.14 -7.61
CA PRO A 260 -16.37 4.42 -8.42
C PRO A 260 -15.10 3.77 -7.89
N VAL A 261 -14.12 3.64 -8.77
CA VAL A 261 -12.72 3.46 -8.42
C VAL A 261 -12.03 4.81 -8.60
N VAL A 262 -11.31 5.27 -7.57
CA VAL A 262 -10.52 6.52 -7.63
C VAL A 262 -9.04 6.15 -7.64
N SER A 263 -8.29 6.58 -8.66
CA SER A 263 -6.93 6.09 -8.95
C SER A 263 -5.95 7.25 -9.12
N PHE A 264 -5.07 7.42 -8.14
CA PHE A 264 -4.02 8.44 -8.13
C PHE A 264 -2.80 7.95 -8.90
N SER A 265 -2.19 8.83 -9.68
CA SER A 265 -0.95 8.56 -10.43
C SER A 265 0.17 9.50 -9.97
N ILE A 266 1.26 8.94 -9.43
CA ILE A 266 2.41 9.69 -8.95
C ILE A 266 3.68 9.05 -9.52
N GLY A 267 4.63 9.86 -10.02
CA GLY A 267 5.89 9.34 -10.54
C GLY A 267 5.99 9.36 -12.06
N ASP A 268 6.61 8.29 -12.60
CA ASP A 268 6.73 8.09 -14.03
C ASP A 268 5.35 7.96 -14.68
N ALA A 269 5.21 8.56 -15.86
CA ALA A 269 3.95 8.67 -16.57
C ALA A 269 3.62 7.33 -17.22
N ALA A 270 2.34 7.05 -17.45
CA ALA A 270 1.90 5.81 -18.04
C ALA A 270 0.74 6.01 -19.02
N ASP A 271 0.71 5.19 -20.05
CA ASP A 271 -0.46 5.06 -20.93
C ASP A 271 -1.45 4.08 -20.30
N PHE A 272 -2.63 4.61 -19.98
CA PHE A 272 -3.77 3.85 -19.50
C PHE A 272 -4.69 3.53 -20.68
N GLY A 273 -4.79 2.24 -20.98
CA GLY A 273 -5.68 1.72 -22.01
C GLY A 273 -7.03 1.34 -21.43
N TYR A 274 -8.12 1.63 -22.15
CA TYR A 274 -9.46 1.27 -21.76
C TYR A 274 -10.35 0.92 -22.96
N LYS A 275 -11.26 -0.04 -22.77
CA LYS A 275 -12.25 -0.51 -23.75
C LYS A 275 -13.38 -1.29 -23.06
N TRP A 276 -14.45 -1.63 -23.79
CA TRP A 276 -15.58 -2.35 -23.21
C TRP A 276 -15.44 -3.86 -23.29
N LYS A 277 -14.97 -4.37 -24.42
CA LYS A 277 -14.74 -5.80 -24.67
C LYS A 277 -13.30 -6.04 -25.10
N MET A 278 -12.85 -7.30 -25.07
CA MET A 278 -11.46 -7.63 -25.38
C MET A 278 -11.14 -7.39 -26.86
N GLU A 279 -12.14 -7.53 -27.71
CA GLU A 279 -12.09 -7.40 -29.17
C GLU A 279 -12.15 -5.94 -29.64
N ASP A 280 -12.63 -5.02 -28.79
CA ASP A 280 -12.79 -3.61 -29.15
C ASP A 280 -11.43 -2.93 -29.35
N GLN A 281 -11.43 -1.87 -30.17
CA GLN A 281 -10.29 -0.99 -30.30
C GLN A 281 -10.05 -0.26 -28.97
N GLU A 282 -8.82 -0.33 -28.47
CA GLU A 282 -8.43 0.34 -27.23
C GLU A 282 -8.38 1.86 -27.41
N LYS A 283 -8.94 2.58 -26.44
CA LYS A 283 -8.69 4.01 -26.22
C LYS A 283 -7.55 4.15 -25.22
N VAL A 284 -6.75 5.20 -25.35
CA VAL A 284 -5.57 5.41 -24.51
C VAL A 284 -5.53 6.83 -24.00
N VAL A 285 -5.21 6.99 -22.72
CA VAL A 285 -4.96 8.29 -22.10
C VAL A 285 -3.63 8.27 -21.33
N ARG A 286 -2.87 9.37 -21.41
CA ARG A 286 -1.62 9.53 -20.66
C ARG A 286 -1.93 10.02 -19.24
N LEU A 287 -1.58 9.21 -18.25
CA LEU A 287 -1.55 9.57 -16.84
C LEU A 287 -0.14 10.05 -16.47
N GLU A 288 -0.05 11.25 -15.91
CA GLU A 288 1.18 11.88 -15.43
C GLU A 288 1.16 12.01 -13.91
N SER A 289 2.29 12.40 -13.32
CA SER A 289 2.37 12.65 -11.89
C SER A 289 1.41 13.76 -11.46
N GLY A 290 0.55 13.45 -10.49
CA GLY A 290 -0.47 14.33 -9.94
C GLY A 290 -1.85 14.21 -10.60
N ASP A 291 -1.99 13.35 -11.61
CA ASP A 291 -3.30 13.06 -12.20
C ASP A 291 -4.12 12.09 -11.34
N VAL A 292 -5.44 12.25 -11.38
CA VAL A 292 -6.40 11.33 -10.77
C VAL A 292 -7.39 10.86 -11.83
N LEU A 293 -7.52 9.54 -11.97
CA LEU A 293 -8.50 8.91 -12.84
C LEU A 293 -9.62 8.30 -12.00
N ILE A 294 -10.87 8.59 -12.34
CA ILE A 294 -12.05 8.08 -11.65
C ILE A 294 -12.88 7.29 -12.66
N PHE A 295 -13.26 6.07 -12.32
CA PHE A 295 -14.20 5.28 -13.12
C PHE A 295 -15.27 4.58 -12.29
N GLY A 296 -16.53 4.91 -12.54
CA GLY A 296 -17.70 4.42 -11.81
C GLY A 296 -18.95 4.45 -12.70
N GLY A 297 -20.11 4.23 -12.08
CA GLY A 297 -21.41 4.21 -12.77
C GLY A 297 -21.35 3.34 -14.03
N PRO A 298 -21.67 3.89 -15.21
CA PRO A 298 -21.58 3.17 -16.49
C PRO A 298 -20.20 2.54 -16.72
N SER A 299 -19.11 3.25 -16.40
CA SER A 299 -17.72 2.82 -16.63
C SER A 299 -17.11 2.01 -15.48
N ARG A 300 -17.88 1.66 -14.43
CA ARG A 300 -17.34 0.91 -13.27
C ARG A 300 -16.68 -0.41 -13.66
N MET A 301 -17.21 -1.06 -14.68
CA MET A 301 -16.75 -2.36 -15.16
C MET A 301 -15.85 -2.26 -16.39
N ILE A 302 -15.29 -1.10 -16.73
CA ILE A 302 -14.48 -0.95 -17.95
C ILE A 302 -13.25 -1.88 -17.95
N LEU A 303 -12.97 -2.49 -19.10
CA LEU A 303 -11.76 -3.30 -19.28
C LEU A 303 -10.58 -2.34 -19.45
N HIS A 304 -9.56 -2.48 -18.61
CA HIS A 304 -8.46 -1.53 -18.60
C HIS A 304 -7.09 -2.16 -18.32
N SER A 305 -6.04 -1.41 -18.66
CA SER A 305 -4.65 -1.86 -18.64
C SER A 305 -3.69 -0.68 -18.48
N VAL A 306 -2.53 -0.94 -17.89
CA VAL A 306 -1.37 -0.05 -18.00
C VAL A 306 -0.52 -0.62 -19.14
N ILE A 307 -0.64 0.01 -20.31
CA ILE A 307 -0.01 -0.45 -21.57
C ILE A 307 1.50 -0.23 -21.51
N GLN A 308 1.91 0.96 -21.08
CA GLN A 308 3.31 1.37 -21.06
C GLN A 308 3.57 2.36 -19.95
N VAL A 309 4.66 2.15 -19.20
CA VAL A 309 5.25 3.15 -18.31
C VAL A 309 6.40 3.84 -19.05
N TYR A 310 6.52 5.15 -18.90
CA TYR A 310 7.55 5.99 -19.51
C TYR A 310 8.63 6.32 -18.47
N PRO A 311 9.80 5.64 -18.50
CA PRO A 311 10.83 5.85 -17.50
C PRO A 311 11.40 7.27 -17.55
N ASN A 312 11.77 7.80 -16.38
CA ASN A 312 12.42 9.10 -16.21
C ASN A 312 11.52 10.31 -16.57
N THR A 313 10.20 10.16 -16.45
CA THR A 313 9.27 11.28 -16.60
C THR A 313 8.71 11.79 -15.27
N LYS A 314 9.03 11.13 -14.15
CA LYS A 314 8.76 11.65 -12.80
C LYS A 314 9.29 13.09 -12.63
N PRO A 315 8.51 14.01 -12.04
CA PRO A 315 9.00 15.34 -11.65
C PRO A 315 10.26 15.27 -10.77
N ARG A 316 11.26 16.11 -11.08
CA ARG A 316 12.54 16.13 -10.34
C ARG A 316 12.40 16.53 -8.88
N THR A 317 11.33 17.24 -8.53
CA THR A 317 11.02 17.69 -7.16
C THR A 317 10.59 16.55 -6.24
N LEU A 318 10.06 15.45 -6.79
CA LEU A 318 9.57 14.31 -6.00
C LEU A 318 10.71 13.38 -5.59
N LYS A 319 10.85 13.16 -4.28
CA LYS A 319 11.80 12.24 -3.64
C LYS A 319 11.20 10.83 -3.58
N MET A 320 11.14 10.19 -4.74
CA MET A 320 10.75 8.78 -4.91
C MET A 320 11.78 8.04 -5.75
N ASN A 321 11.97 6.74 -5.53
CA ASN A 321 12.72 5.89 -6.47
C ASN A 321 12.10 5.97 -7.87
N ARG A 322 12.90 5.64 -8.91
CA ARG A 322 12.39 5.59 -10.29
C ARG A 322 11.22 4.60 -10.38
N GLY A 323 10.21 4.95 -11.14
CA GLY A 323 8.99 4.17 -11.25
C GLY A 323 7.72 5.00 -11.06
N ARG A 324 6.60 4.28 -11.01
CA ARG A 324 5.25 4.83 -10.90
C ARG A 324 4.58 4.27 -9.65
N LEU A 325 4.06 5.16 -8.82
CA LEU A 325 3.20 4.85 -7.71
C LEU A 325 1.73 5.09 -8.12
N ASN A 326 0.89 4.12 -7.79
CA ASN A 326 -0.55 4.19 -7.97
C ASN A 326 -1.24 3.86 -6.65
N ILE A 327 -2.12 4.75 -6.20
CA ILE A 327 -2.93 4.58 -4.99
C ILE A 327 -4.37 4.57 -5.47
N THR A 328 -5.08 3.48 -5.20
CA THR A 328 -6.43 3.22 -5.69
C THR A 328 -7.36 3.03 -4.50
N PHE A 329 -8.45 3.79 -4.48
CA PHE A 329 -9.47 3.73 -3.46
C PHE A 329 -10.70 3.04 -4.02
N ARG A 330 -11.31 2.19 -3.19
CA ARG A 330 -12.51 1.44 -3.53
C ARG A 330 -13.41 1.33 -2.32
N ASP A 331 -14.65 1.01 -2.60
CA ASP A 331 -15.65 0.63 -1.63
C ASP A 331 -16.01 -0.84 -1.84
N HIS A 332 -15.95 -1.61 -0.76
CA HIS A 332 -16.29 -3.04 -0.71
C HIS A 332 -17.47 -3.31 0.24
N SER A 333 -18.20 -2.28 0.69
CA SER A 333 -19.30 -2.48 1.63
C SER A 333 -20.40 -3.32 0.99
N GLU A 334 -20.95 -4.25 1.76
CA GLU A 334 -22.23 -4.89 1.45
C GLU A 334 -23.37 -3.91 1.75
N LEU A 335 -24.58 -4.15 1.22
CA LEU A 335 -25.75 -3.33 1.60
C LEU A 335 -26.00 -3.54 3.10
N ASP A 336 -26.19 -2.46 3.84
CA ASP A 336 -27.06 -2.54 5.01
C ASP A 336 -28.50 -2.70 4.47
N ASP A 337 -29.26 -3.66 4.96
CA ASP A 337 -30.63 -3.96 4.48
C ASP A 337 -31.57 -2.72 4.58
N SER A 338 -31.14 -1.68 5.30
CA SER A 338 -31.81 -0.40 5.45
C SER A 338 -31.78 0.50 4.19
N GLU A 339 -30.86 0.29 3.24
CA GLU A 339 -30.78 1.07 1.99
C GLU A 339 -31.60 0.47 0.82
N ILE A 340 -32.28 -0.67 1.02
CA ILE A 340 -33.15 -1.34 0.01
C ILE A 340 -34.53 -0.64 -0.11
N ASN A 341 -34.59 0.67 0.14
CA ASN A 341 -35.83 1.43 -0.02
C ASN A 341 -35.62 2.68 -0.86
N LEU A 342 -35.10 2.48 -2.08
CA LEU A 342 -35.30 3.43 -3.18
C LEU A 342 -36.34 2.83 -4.12
N GLY A 343 -37.57 3.29 -3.92
CA GLY A 343 -38.76 2.88 -4.63
C GLY A 343 -38.57 2.82 -6.14
N TYR A 344 -38.69 1.62 -6.68
CA TYR A 344 -39.20 1.42 -8.03
C TYR A 344 -40.71 1.23 -7.91
N ASP A 345 -41.46 2.32 -8.07
CA ASP A 345 -42.87 2.23 -8.43
C ASP A 345 -42.94 1.60 -9.82
N GLY A 346 -43.39 0.35 -9.83
CA GLY A 346 -43.63 -0.41 -11.04
C GLY A 346 -44.86 0.12 -11.76
N ASP A 347 -44.67 1.05 -12.68
CA ASP A 347 -45.56 1.15 -13.84
C ASP A 347 -44.81 1.74 -15.04
N ASN A 348 -44.42 0.87 -15.97
CA ASN A 348 -44.39 1.28 -17.37
C ASN A 348 -44.71 0.08 -18.26
N ARG A 349 -46.01 -0.18 -18.38
CA ARG A 349 -46.57 -0.92 -19.50
C ARG A 349 -46.25 -0.17 -20.80
N LEU A 350 -45.62 -0.85 -21.74
CA LEU A 350 -45.87 -0.60 -23.16
C LEU A 350 -46.63 -1.80 -23.72
N HIS A 351 -47.85 -1.50 -24.15
CA HIS A 351 -48.77 -2.42 -24.78
C HIS A 351 -48.31 -2.79 -26.20
N LYS A 352 -48.45 -4.09 -26.48
CA LYS A 352 -48.54 -4.81 -27.76
C LYS A 352 -47.37 -4.78 -28.73
#